data_AF-A0A0N0XY54-F1
#
_entry.id   AF-A0A0N0XY54-F1
#
_cell.length_a   1.000
_cell.length_b   1.000
_cell.length_c   1.000
_cell.angle_alpha   90.00
_cell.angle_beta   90.00
_cell.angle_gamma   90.00
#
_symmetry.space_group_name_H-M   'P 1'
#
loop_
_entity.id
_entity.type
_entity.pdbx_description
1 polymer ?
#
loop_
_entity_poly.entity_id
_entity_poly.type
_entity_poly.pdbx_seq_one_letter_code
_entity_poly.pdbx_strand_id
1 'polypeptide(L)'
;MTEPAPMDLIHLADPDGNRCIVRVTGRSRPGVLTGHDILCADVLASASFVDARLDLSLRHEDLDAWEQELSRLEPGRTVGIGSGRALSLDIHMHGDDWLTIQVSDPDRLTTVLGIRPQGDWIAEHRGRLERVRLAWPREVVETAPGAYEWSPNRGR
;
A
#
# COMPACT_ATOMS: atom_id res chain seq x y z
N MET A 1 -8.77 -21.50 7.50
CA MET A 1 -8.96 -20.60 6.35
C MET A 1 -7.64 -20.47 5.64
N THR A 2 -7.56 -20.85 4.37
CA THR A 2 -6.38 -20.61 3.54
C THR A 2 -6.25 -19.11 3.35
N GLU A 3 -5.05 -18.56 3.55
CA GLU A 3 -4.82 -17.15 3.26
C GLU A 3 -5.04 -16.87 1.76
N PRO A 4 -5.70 -15.75 1.40
CA PRO A 4 -5.76 -15.28 0.02
C PRO A 4 -4.37 -15.26 -0.61
N ALA A 5 -4.31 -15.54 -1.92
CA ALA A 5 -3.09 -15.35 -2.68
C ALA A 5 -2.61 -13.87 -2.57
N PRO A 6 -1.30 -13.61 -2.61
CA PRO A 6 -0.78 -12.24 -2.57
C PRO A 6 -1.38 -11.36 -3.68
N MET A 7 -1.71 -10.11 -3.36
CA MET A 7 -2.36 -9.16 -4.28
C MET A 7 -1.68 -7.80 -4.26
N ASP A 8 -1.53 -7.20 -5.44
CA ASP A 8 -0.99 -5.84 -5.57
C ASP A 8 -2.05 -4.82 -5.16
N LEU A 9 -1.70 -3.98 -4.19
CA LEU A 9 -2.43 -2.76 -3.83
C LEU A 9 -2.02 -1.60 -4.75
N ILE A 10 -0.71 -1.42 -4.93
CA ILE A 10 -0.10 -0.42 -5.81
C ILE A 10 0.75 -1.17 -6.83
N HIS A 11 0.65 -0.79 -8.10
CA HIS A 11 1.47 -1.35 -9.16
C HIS A 11 1.82 -0.26 -10.16
N LEU A 12 2.99 0.32 -10.00
CA LEU A 12 3.55 1.30 -10.93
C LEU A 12 4.71 0.64 -11.66
N ALA A 13 4.68 0.65 -12.99
CA ALA A 13 5.74 0.13 -13.83
C ALA A 13 5.79 0.91 -15.14
N ASP A 14 6.99 1.05 -15.70
CA ASP A 14 7.19 1.63 -17.02
C ASP A 14 7.86 0.63 -17.98
N PRO A 15 7.87 0.91 -19.30
CA PRO A 15 8.51 0.06 -20.30
C PRO A 15 10.03 -0.03 -20.16
N ASP A 16 10.65 0.93 -19.47
CA ASP A 16 12.10 0.99 -19.25
C ASP A 16 12.55 0.06 -18.11
N GLY A 17 11.58 -0.57 -17.42
CA GLY A 17 11.80 -1.58 -16.40
C GLY A 17 11.80 -1.04 -14.97
N ASN A 18 11.55 0.25 -14.76
CA ASN A 18 11.37 0.79 -13.42
C ASN A 18 10.00 0.35 -12.89
N ARG A 19 9.97 -0.13 -11.65
CA ARG A 19 8.73 -0.56 -11.00
C ARG A 19 8.74 -0.25 -9.51
N CYS A 20 7.56 0.06 -8.99
CA CYS A 20 7.27 0.12 -7.58
C CYS A 20 5.92 -0.54 -7.32
N ILE A 21 5.93 -1.65 -6.58
CA ILE A 21 4.74 -2.44 -6.28
C ILE A 21 4.58 -2.52 -4.77
N VAL A 22 3.37 -2.27 -4.27
CA VAL A 22 2.97 -2.61 -2.90
C VAL A 22 2.07 -3.83 -2.97
N ARG A 23 2.54 -4.96 -2.44
CA ARG A 23 1.84 -6.25 -2.51
C ARG A 23 1.44 -6.72 -1.13
N VAL A 24 0.14 -6.86 -0.87
CA VAL A 24 -0.37 -7.47 0.36
C VAL A 24 -0.17 -8.99 0.27
N THR A 25 0.54 -9.54 1.24
CA THR A 25 0.95 -10.95 1.28
C THR A 25 0.25 -11.76 2.36
N GLY A 26 -0.31 -11.11 3.37
CA GLY A 26 -0.83 -11.80 4.54
C GLY A 26 -1.49 -10.87 5.55
N ARG A 27 -1.76 -11.41 6.74
CA ARG A 27 -2.11 -10.60 7.91
C ARG A 27 -1.50 -11.15 9.19
N SER A 28 -1.14 -10.24 10.07
CA SER A 28 -0.74 -10.52 11.44
C SER A 28 -1.97 -10.89 12.27
N ARG A 29 -1.90 -12.04 12.95
CA ARG A 29 -2.95 -12.57 13.83
C ARG A 29 -2.41 -12.89 15.23
N PRO A 30 -1.80 -11.94 15.95
CA PRO A 30 -1.49 -12.14 17.36
C PRO A 30 -2.78 -12.43 18.14
N GLY A 31 -2.68 -13.14 19.26
CA GLY A 31 -3.82 -13.40 20.16
C GLY A 31 -4.39 -12.16 20.87
N VAL A 32 -3.97 -10.95 20.47
CA VAL A 32 -4.35 -9.66 21.06
C VAL A 32 -4.96 -8.79 19.96
N LEU A 33 -6.17 -8.28 20.20
CA LEU A 33 -6.97 -7.55 19.21
C LEU A 33 -6.29 -6.33 18.61
N THR A 34 -5.54 -5.55 19.39
CA THR A 34 -4.91 -4.29 18.95
C THR A 34 -3.83 -4.47 17.88
N GLY A 35 -3.24 -5.66 17.79
CA GLY A 35 -2.31 -6.04 16.73
C GLY A 35 -2.87 -7.10 15.78
N HIS A 36 -4.09 -7.57 16.06
CA HIS A 36 -4.80 -8.50 15.21
C HIS A 36 -5.32 -7.72 14.01
N ASP A 37 -5.18 -8.27 12.81
CA ASP A 37 -5.67 -7.69 11.55
C ASP A 37 -4.77 -6.61 10.91
N ILE A 38 -3.51 -6.49 11.33
CA ILE A 38 -2.51 -5.72 10.58
C ILE A 38 -2.14 -6.50 9.30
N LEU A 39 -2.31 -5.91 8.13
CA LEU A 39 -1.93 -6.51 6.85
C LEU A 39 -0.40 -6.50 6.70
N CYS A 40 0.13 -7.64 6.28
CA CYS A 40 1.52 -7.78 5.87
C CYS A 40 1.61 -7.47 4.38
N ALA A 41 2.53 -6.59 3.99
CA ALA A 41 2.77 -6.24 2.60
C ALA A 41 4.27 -6.15 2.31
N ASP A 42 4.62 -6.25 1.03
CA ASP A 42 5.96 -5.99 0.52
C ASP A 42 5.94 -4.74 -0.36
N VAL A 43 6.95 -3.87 -0.21
CA VAL A 43 7.32 -2.88 -1.22
C VAL A 43 8.41 -3.48 -2.09
N LEU A 44 8.10 -3.72 -3.36
CA LEU A 44 9.02 -4.21 -4.37
C LEU A 44 9.44 -3.03 -5.25
N ALA A 45 10.68 -2.58 -5.11
CA ALA A 45 11.24 -1.45 -5.84
C ALA A 45 12.35 -1.96 -6.76
N SER A 46 12.20 -1.76 -8.06
CA SER A 46 13.26 -2.11 -9.02
C SER A 46 13.50 -1.00 -10.03
N ALA A 47 14.77 -0.73 -10.31
CA ALA A 47 15.29 0.13 -11.37
C ALA A 47 16.73 -0.32 -11.71
N SER A 48 17.38 0.34 -12.67
CA SER A 48 18.75 0.00 -13.09
C SER A 48 19.81 0.00 -11.97
N PHE A 49 19.54 0.70 -10.86
CA PHE A 49 20.47 0.84 -9.73
C PHE A 49 19.96 0.23 -8.42
N VAL A 50 18.75 -0.34 -8.39
CA VAL A 50 18.16 -0.93 -7.17
C VAL A 50 17.25 -2.09 -7.53
N ASP A 51 17.32 -3.17 -6.76
CA ASP A 51 16.31 -4.23 -6.76
C ASP A 51 16.10 -4.67 -5.31
N ALA A 52 14.98 -4.22 -4.73
CA ALA A 52 14.74 -4.29 -3.30
C ALA A 52 13.33 -4.81 -2.98
N ARG A 53 13.26 -5.52 -1.85
CA ARG A 53 12.03 -5.95 -1.20
C ARG A 53 12.08 -5.48 0.25
N LEU A 54 11.11 -4.66 0.65
CA LEU A 54 10.99 -4.13 2.02
C LEU A 54 9.64 -4.53 2.62
N ASP A 55 9.63 -4.86 3.91
CA ASP A 55 8.41 -5.28 4.61
C ASP A 55 7.62 -4.05 5.06
N LEU A 56 6.34 -3.97 4.67
CA LEU A 56 5.42 -2.91 5.04
C LEU A 56 4.27 -3.49 5.87
N SER A 57 3.99 -2.87 7.01
CA SER A 57 2.79 -3.17 7.79
C SER A 57 1.72 -2.12 7.50
N LEU A 58 0.54 -2.58 7.08
CA LEU A 58 -0.60 -1.74 6.75
C LEU A 58 -1.76 -2.03 7.69
N ARG A 59 -2.46 -0.99 8.12
CA ARG A 59 -3.79 -1.12 8.73
C ARG A 59 -4.85 -0.87 7.68
N HIS A 60 -6.09 -1.26 7.96
CA HIS A 60 -7.19 -0.95 7.05
C HIS A 60 -7.48 0.55 6.96
N GLU A 61 -7.13 1.35 7.97
CA GLU A 61 -7.20 2.81 7.86
C GLU A 61 -6.18 3.35 6.85
N ASP A 62 -5.03 2.70 6.67
CA ASP A 62 -4.06 3.08 5.64
C ASP A 62 -4.64 2.83 4.23
N LEU A 63 -5.49 1.81 4.06
CA LEU A 63 -6.22 1.57 2.81
C LEU A 63 -7.27 2.64 2.53
N ASP A 64 -7.98 3.11 3.56
CA ASP A 64 -8.96 4.21 3.44
C ASP A 64 -8.29 5.55 3.18
N ALA A 65 -7.15 5.81 3.83
CA ALA A 65 -6.35 6.99 3.57
C ALA A 65 -5.83 6.96 2.13
N TRP A 66 -5.32 5.82 1.66
CA TRP A 66 -4.86 5.66 0.28
C TRP A 66 -5.95 5.95 -0.76
N GLU A 67 -7.19 5.52 -0.53
CA GLU A 67 -8.33 5.86 -1.39
C GLU A 67 -8.57 7.36 -1.48
N GLN A 68 -8.54 8.05 -0.33
CA GLN A 68 -8.75 9.49 -0.25
C GLN A 68 -7.62 10.25 -0.93
N GLU A 69 -6.37 9.84 -0.70
CA GLU A 69 -5.20 10.40 -1.35
C GLU A 69 -5.27 10.23 -2.87
N LEU A 70 -5.58 9.03 -3.38
CA LEU A 70 -5.80 8.77 -4.81
C LEU A 70 -6.93 9.62 -5.42
N SER A 71 -7.96 9.96 -4.66
CA SER A 71 -9.05 10.82 -5.15
C SER A 71 -8.63 12.30 -5.33
N ARG A 72 -7.56 12.71 -4.66
CA ARG A 72 -7.04 14.08 -4.65
C ARG A 72 -5.78 14.23 -5.51
N LEU A 73 -5.28 13.14 -6.09
CA LEU A 73 -4.08 13.16 -6.90
C LEU A 73 -4.33 13.94 -8.19
N GLU A 74 -3.51 14.97 -8.37
CA GLU A 74 -3.44 15.84 -9.54
C GLU A 74 -1.98 16.26 -9.75
N PRO A 75 -1.60 16.74 -10.94
CA PRO A 75 -0.27 17.30 -11.16
C PRO A 75 0.16 18.31 -10.08
N GLY A 76 1.38 18.13 -9.58
CA GLY A 76 1.97 18.93 -8.50
C GLY A 76 1.64 18.44 -7.08
N ARG A 77 0.83 17.38 -6.92
CA ARG A 77 0.55 16.77 -5.61
C ARG A 77 1.42 15.56 -5.35
N THR A 78 1.69 15.38 -4.06
CA THR A 78 2.26 14.15 -3.50
C THR A 78 1.19 13.44 -2.69
N VAL A 79 1.05 12.15 -2.91
CA VAL A 79 0.21 11.23 -2.13
C VAL A 79 1.09 10.14 -1.55
N GLY A 80 0.72 9.56 -0.42
CA GLY A 80 1.57 8.56 0.23
C GLY A 80 0.81 7.47 0.94
N ILE A 81 1.50 6.36 1.18
CA ILE A 81 1.04 5.25 2.02
C ILE A 81 2.12 4.90 3.05
N GLY A 82 1.69 4.55 4.26
CA GLY A 82 2.62 4.30 5.37
C GLY A 82 3.24 5.57 5.96
N SER A 83 2.66 6.75 5.72
CA SER A 83 3.13 8.01 6.31
C SER A 83 3.17 7.94 7.84
N GLY A 84 4.25 8.44 8.44
CA GLY A 84 4.48 8.39 9.89
C GLY A 84 4.90 7.01 10.43
N ARG A 85 5.23 6.05 9.56
CA ARG A 85 5.78 4.72 9.93
C ARG A 85 7.26 4.63 9.56
N ALA A 86 7.88 3.49 9.92
CA ALA A 86 9.29 3.22 9.62
C ALA A 86 9.57 3.11 8.11
N LEU A 87 8.67 2.48 7.36
CA LEU A 87 8.70 2.45 5.89
C LEU A 87 7.53 3.27 5.34
N SER A 88 7.83 4.22 4.45
CA SER A 88 6.84 4.99 3.72
C SER A 88 7.10 4.99 2.22
N LEU A 89 6.03 5.18 1.46
CA LEU A 89 6.05 5.33 0.02
C LEU A 89 5.28 6.59 -0.36
N ASP A 90 5.95 7.53 -1.03
CA ASP A 90 5.35 8.76 -1.53
C ASP A 90 5.41 8.79 -3.06
N ILE A 91 4.32 9.23 -3.69
CA ILE A 91 4.13 9.33 -5.13
C ILE A 91 3.81 10.78 -5.46
N HIS A 92 4.73 11.44 -6.13
CA HIS A 92 4.53 12.79 -6.66
C HIS A 92 4.19 12.74 -8.14
N MET A 93 3.07 13.32 -8.53
CA MET A 93 2.65 13.41 -9.93
C MET A 93 3.13 14.74 -10.54
N HIS A 94 3.92 14.65 -11.60
CA HIS A 94 4.32 15.81 -12.40
C HIS A 94 3.27 16.08 -13.50
N GLY A 95 3.37 17.25 -14.14
CA GLY A 95 2.42 17.69 -15.18
C GLY A 95 2.46 16.93 -16.51
N ASP A 96 3.45 16.08 -16.72
CA ASP A 96 3.69 15.30 -17.94
C ASP A 96 3.46 13.78 -17.72
N ASP A 97 2.61 13.43 -16.75
CA ASP A 97 2.33 12.06 -16.31
C ASP A 97 3.56 11.27 -15.82
N TRP A 98 4.68 11.97 -15.59
CA TRP A 98 5.84 11.43 -14.91
C TRP A 98 5.58 11.36 -13.42
N LEU A 99 5.94 10.25 -12.78
CA LEU A 99 5.86 10.09 -11.34
C LEU A 99 7.25 10.04 -10.72
N THR A 100 7.41 10.76 -9.63
CA THR A 100 8.54 10.56 -8.71
C THR A 100 8.06 9.74 -7.53
N ILE A 101 8.66 8.57 -7.34
CA ILE A 101 8.33 7.62 -6.29
C ILE A 101 9.45 7.61 -5.26
N GLN A 102 9.19 8.08 -4.06
CA GLN A 102 10.14 8.02 -2.96
C GLN A 102 9.80 6.83 -2.07
N VAL A 103 10.75 5.91 -1.92
CA VAL A 103 10.69 4.82 -0.94
C VAL A 103 11.64 5.15 0.18
N SER A 104 11.14 5.24 1.41
CA SER A 104 11.95 5.65 2.57
C SER A 104 11.79 4.65 3.71
N ASP A 105 12.85 3.89 3.97
CA ASP A 105 13.09 3.10 5.17
C ASP A 105 14.44 3.55 5.74
N PRO A 106 14.46 4.38 6.82
CA PRO A 106 15.68 4.96 7.37
C PRO A 106 16.74 3.94 7.78
N ASP A 107 16.33 2.70 8.10
CA ASP A 107 17.23 1.66 8.58
C ASP A 107 17.74 0.76 7.45
N ARG A 108 17.05 0.72 6.30
CA ARG A 108 17.33 -0.24 5.22
C ARG A 108 17.62 0.42 3.86
N LEU A 109 16.74 1.31 3.39
CA LEU A 109 16.82 1.88 2.05
C LEU A 109 16.01 3.17 1.95
N THR A 110 16.67 4.24 1.51
CA THR A 110 15.99 5.44 1.01
C THR A 110 16.38 5.65 -0.45
N THR A 111 15.39 5.65 -1.34
CA THR A 111 15.61 5.81 -2.78
C THR A 111 14.47 6.53 -3.47
N VAL A 112 14.75 7.03 -4.67
CA VAL A 112 13.79 7.75 -5.51
C VAL A 112 13.81 7.17 -6.91
N LEU A 113 12.63 6.77 -7.40
CA LEU A 113 12.43 6.20 -8.73
C LEU A 113 11.63 7.19 -9.59
N GLY A 114 11.98 7.26 -10.87
CA GLY A 114 11.17 7.92 -11.88
C GLY A 114 10.39 6.88 -12.67
N ILE A 115 9.06 6.99 -12.72
CA ILE A 115 8.21 6.02 -13.43
C ILE A 115 7.21 6.77 -14.30
N ARG A 116 7.09 6.37 -15.57
CA ARG A 116 5.99 6.79 -16.45
C ARG A 116 4.97 5.66 -16.62
N PRO A 117 3.96 5.56 -15.72
CA PRO A 117 2.98 4.48 -15.77
C PRO A 117 2.20 4.52 -17.08
N GLN A 118 1.80 3.35 -17.56
CA GLN A 118 1.01 3.20 -18.77
C GLN A 118 -0.48 3.11 -18.43
N GLY A 119 -1.34 3.59 -19.34
CA GLY A 119 -2.80 3.49 -19.19
C GLY A 119 -3.38 4.30 -18.04
N ASP A 120 -4.62 3.99 -17.66
CA ASP A 120 -5.33 4.64 -16.54
C ASP A 120 -4.96 3.96 -15.22
N TRP A 121 -3.71 4.13 -14.82
CA TRP A 121 -3.17 3.50 -13.62
C TRP A 121 -3.93 3.90 -12.35
N ILE A 122 -4.53 5.09 -12.29
CA ILE A 122 -5.33 5.55 -11.16
C ILE A 122 -6.60 4.69 -11.03
N ALA A 123 -7.34 4.48 -12.13
CA ALA A 123 -8.50 3.58 -12.12
C ALA A 123 -8.10 2.14 -11.77
N GLU A 124 -6.96 1.66 -12.28
CA GLU A 124 -6.45 0.34 -11.91
C GLU A 124 -6.13 0.22 -10.40
N HIS A 125 -5.56 1.26 -9.80
CA HIS A 125 -5.25 1.26 -8.36
C HIS A 125 -6.53 1.24 -7.52
N ARG A 126 -7.59 1.92 -7.94
CA ARG A 126 -8.92 1.82 -7.29
C ARG A 126 -9.46 0.40 -7.36
N GLY A 127 -9.41 -0.24 -8.54
CA GLY A 127 -9.84 -1.63 -8.69
C GLY A 127 -8.96 -2.64 -7.94
N ARG A 128 -7.68 -2.34 -7.71
CA ARG A 128 -6.77 -3.13 -6.85
C ARG A 128 -7.14 -3.00 -5.37
N LEU A 129 -7.37 -1.77 -4.92
CA LEU A 129 -7.80 -1.48 -3.55
C LEU A 129 -9.09 -2.23 -3.20
N GLU A 130 -10.10 -2.19 -4.07
CA GLU A 130 -11.35 -2.94 -3.87
C GLU A 130 -11.11 -4.45 -3.72
N ARG A 131 -10.28 -5.03 -4.58
CA ARG A 131 -9.93 -6.46 -4.50
C ARG A 131 -9.18 -6.82 -3.23
N VAL A 132 -8.24 -5.98 -2.79
CA VAL A 132 -7.53 -6.16 -1.51
C VAL A 132 -8.52 -6.13 -0.35
N ARG A 133 -9.45 -5.18 -0.31
CA ARG A 133 -10.48 -5.09 0.73
C ARG A 133 -11.39 -6.32 0.78
N LEU A 134 -11.75 -6.87 -0.38
CA LEU A 134 -12.56 -8.08 -0.49
C LEU A 134 -11.80 -9.34 -0.04
N ALA A 135 -10.54 -9.47 -0.43
CA ALA A 135 -9.70 -10.60 -0.06
C ALA A 135 -9.30 -10.58 1.43
N TRP A 136 -9.10 -9.38 1.97
CA TRP A 136 -8.62 -9.14 3.33
C TRP A 136 -9.60 -8.25 4.12
N PRO A 137 -10.82 -8.74 4.40
CA PRO A 137 -11.82 -7.95 5.13
C PRO A 137 -11.36 -7.68 6.57
N ARG A 138 -11.87 -6.58 7.14
CA ARG A 138 -11.63 -6.21 8.55
C ARG A 138 -12.16 -7.31 9.47
N GLU A 139 -11.26 -7.95 10.22
CA GLU A 139 -11.57 -8.83 11.35
C GLU A 139 -11.72 -8.06 12.65
N VAL A 140 -11.06 -6.90 12.79
CA VAL A 140 -11.12 -6.08 14.01
C VAL A 140 -11.60 -4.68 13.66
N VAL A 141 -12.42 -4.11 14.54
CA VAL A 141 -12.89 -2.73 14.45
C VAL A 141 -12.61 -2.00 15.76
N GLU A 142 -12.14 -0.76 15.66
CA GLU A 142 -12.04 0.14 16.79
C GLU A 142 -13.39 0.84 16.98
N THR A 143 -14.08 0.58 18.10
CA THR A 143 -15.41 1.12 18.38
C THR A 143 -15.36 2.43 19.19
N ALA A 144 -14.26 2.63 19.92
CA ALA A 144 -13.88 3.86 20.61
C ALA A 144 -12.35 3.90 20.75
N PRO A 145 -11.72 5.06 21.03
CA PRO A 145 -10.26 5.14 21.17
C PRO A 145 -9.70 4.09 22.16
N GLY A 146 -8.93 3.14 21.65
CA GLY A 146 -8.35 2.03 22.42
C GLY A 146 -9.28 0.84 22.69
N ALA A 147 -10.53 0.87 22.24
CA ALA A 147 -11.50 -0.21 22.40
C ALA A 147 -11.69 -0.94 21.07
N TYR A 148 -11.31 -2.23 21.05
CA TYR A 148 -11.32 -3.05 19.85
C TYR A 148 -12.27 -4.23 20.04
N GLU A 149 -13.04 -4.52 19.01
CA GLU A 149 -13.97 -5.63 18.97
C GLU A 149 -13.79 -6.43 17.68
N TRP A 150 -14.21 -7.69 17.71
CA TRP A 150 -14.31 -8.48 16.48
C TRP A 150 -15.37 -7.86 15.57
N SER A 151 -15.00 -7.67 14.31
CA SER A 151 -15.93 -7.24 13.27
C SER A 151 -17.09 -8.24 13.18
N PRO A 152 -18.36 -7.78 13.19
CA PRO A 152 -19.51 -8.66 13.00
C PRO A 152 -19.53 -9.32 11.61
N ASN A 153 -18.76 -8.75 10.66
CA ASN A 153 -18.57 -9.25 9.31
C ASN A 153 -17.29 -10.10 9.16
N ARG A 154 -16.65 -10.48 10.26
CA ARG A 154 -15.52 -11.42 10.24
C ARG A 154 -15.96 -12.69 9.50
N GLY A 155 -15.23 -13.04 8.44
CA GLY A 155 -15.52 -14.22 7.63
C GLY A 155 -15.73 -15.45 8.51
N ARG A 156 -16.93 -16.02 8.44
CA ARG A 156 -17.19 -17.42 8.79
C ARG A 156 -16.51 -18.32 7.76
#